data_AF-W9ZQ30-F1
#
_entry.id   AF-W9ZQ30-F1
#
_cell.length_a   1.000
_cell.length_b   1.000
_cell.length_c   1.000
_cell.angle_alpha   90.00
_cell.angle_beta   90.00
_cell.angle_gamma   90.00
#
_symmetry.space_group_name_H-M   'P 1'
#
loop_
_entity.id
_entity.type
_entity.pdbx_description
1 polymer ?
#
loop_
_entity_poly.entity_id
_entity_poly.type
_entity_poly.pdbx_seq_one_letter_code
_entity_poly.pdbx_strand_id
1 'polypeptide(L)'
;MATYQGCWSCRVRRMTCDRRRPVCGICDTLHITCHTGSRRPPWLDGGAQQARVAATLKEEVRQAAAHRRQRAHILYPEERSSPNASHNDDD
;
A
#
# COMPACT_ATOMS: atom_id res chain seq x y z
N MET A 1 4.31 3.46 28.51
CA MET A 1 3.97 2.40 27.54
C MET A 1 3.44 3.05 26.26
N ALA A 2 4.28 3.25 25.23
CA ALA A 2 3.82 3.85 23.98
C ALA A 2 3.00 2.81 23.20
N THR A 3 1.67 2.88 23.35
CA THR A 3 0.71 2.10 22.57
C THR A 3 0.97 2.37 21.10
N TYR A 4 1.19 1.32 20.32
CA TYR A 4 1.52 1.45 18.91
C TYR A 4 0.44 2.21 18.17
N GLN A 5 0.74 3.44 17.73
CA GLN A 5 -0.30 4.40 17.35
C GLN A 5 -0.80 4.26 15.90
N GLY A 6 -0.28 3.30 15.12
CA GLY A 6 -0.64 3.10 13.72
C GLY A 6 -1.50 1.86 13.46
N CYS A 7 -2.09 1.76 12.26
CA CYS A 7 -2.80 0.56 11.85
C CYS A 7 -1.82 -0.63 11.71
N TRP A 8 -2.35 -1.84 11.86
CA TRP A 8 -1.56 -3.06 11.79
C TRP A 8 -1.02 -3.32 10.38
N SER A 9 -1.73 -2.88 9.34
CA SER A 9 -1.26 -2.98 7.95
C SER A 9 0.01 -2.15 7.71
N CYS A 10 0.02 -0.88 8.13
CA CYS A 10 1.21 -0.02 8.03
C CYS A 10 2.36 -0.56 8.86
N ARG A 11 2.07 -1.11 10.04
CA ARG A 11 3.07 -1.73 10.93
C ARG A 11 3.80 -2.88 10.27
N VAL A 12 3.07 -3.84 9.72
CA VAL A 12 3.68 -5.01 9.05
C VAL A 12 4.43 -4.61 7.79
N ARG A 13 3.94 -3.62 7.06
CA ARG A 13 4.57 -3.07 5.86
C ARG A 13 5.69 -2.07 6.15
N ARG A 14 5.97 -1.77 7.43
CA ARG A 14 6.98 -0.80 7.89
C ARG A 14 6.80 0.60 7.27
N MET A 15 5.56 1.06 7.16
CA MET A 15 5.18 2.38 6.64
C MET A 15 4.75 3.31 7.78
N THR A 16 5.03 4.61 7.64
CA THR A 16 4.62 5.64 8.61
C THR A 16 3.12 5.91 8.56
N CYS A 17 2.33 5.34 9.47
CA CYS A 17 0.87 5.51 9.49
C CYS A 17 0.46 6.96 9.85
N ASP A 18 -0.41 7.57 9.03
CA ASP A 18 -0.98 8.91 9.26
C ASP A 18 -2.15 8.92 10.27
N ARG A 19 -2.61 7.73 10.69
CA ARG A 19 -3.58 7.49 11.78
C ARG A 19 -4.99 8.06 11.52
N ARG A 20 -5.31 8.39 10.27
CA ARG A 20 -6.69 8.73 9.89
C ARG A 20 -7.62 7.53 10.16
N ARG A 21 -8.88 7.83 10.49
CA ARG A 21 -9.95 6.85 10.74
C ARG A 21 -11.12 7.14 9.79
N PRO A 22 -11.85 6.12 9.31
CA PRO A 22 -11.76 4.69 9.65
C PRO A 22 -10.59 3.96 8.97
N VAL A 23 -10.05 4.52 7.88
CA VAL A 23 -8.91 4.01 7.12
C VAL A 23 -7.81 5.06 7.11
N CYS A 24 -6.55 4.62 7.27
CA CYS A 24 -5.40 5.52 7.20
C CYS A 24 -5.15 5.93 5.73
N GLY A 25 -4.68 7.16 5.48
CA GLY A 25 -4.51 7.68 4.12
C GLY A 25 -3.57 6.86 3.25
N ILE A 26 -2.59 6.18 3.87
CA ILE A 26 -1.69 5.25 3.16
C ILE A 26 -2.45 4.03 2.65
N CYS A 27 -3.25 3.39 3.49
CA CYS A 27 -4.02 2.21 3.08
C CYS A 27 -5.07 2.58 2.04
N ASP A 28 -5.70 3.74 2.20
CA ASP A 28 -6.69 4.28 1.25
C ASP A 28 -6.08 4.54 -0.13
N THR A 29 -4.95 5.27 -0.16
CA THR A 29 -4.21 5.57 -1.40
C THR A 29 -3.76 4.31 -2.12
N LEU A 30 -3.27 3.33 -1.35
CA LEU A 30 -2.82 2.06 -1.90
C LEU A 30 -3.96 1.14 -2.30
N HIS A 31 -5.19 1.41 -1.86
CA HIS A 31 -6.37 0.55 -2.02
C HIS A 31 -6.14 -0.85 -1.44
N ILE A 32 -5.72 -0.90 -0.18
CA ILE A 32 -5.46 -2.15 0.54
C ILE A 32 -6.24 -2.21 1.86
N THR A 33 -6.36 -3.42 2.39
CA THR A 33 -7.03 -3.67 3.66
C THR A 33 -6.33 -2.93 4.80
N CYS A 34 -7.08 -2.09 5.51
CA CYS A 34 -6.60 -1.35 6.68
C CYS A 34 -7.03 -2.05 7.97
N HIS A 35 -6.13 -2.83 8.55
CA HIS A 35 -6.37 -3.49 9.82
C HIS A 35 -6.18 -2.49 10.96
N THR A 36 -7.27 -1.96 11.49
CA THR A 36 -7.27 -1.13 12.70
C THR A 36 -7.88 -1.90 13.86
N GLY A 37 -7.43 -1.65 15.08
CA GLY A 37 -8.00 -2.30 16.26
C GLY A 37 -7.27 -1.93 17.53
N SER A 38 -7.99 -1.94 18.66
CA SER A 38 -7.46 -1.63 19.98
C SER A 38 -6.54 -2.76 20.51
N ARG A 39 -6.81 -4.00 20.09
CA ARG A 39 -6.07 -5.20 20.50
C ARG A 39 -5.13 -5.66 19.40
N ARG A 40 -3.93 -6.09 19.80
CA ARG A 40 -2.95 -6.74 18.92
C ARG A 40 -3.60 -7.99 18.30
N PRO A 41 -3.68 -8.09 16.96
CA PRO A 41 -4.25 -9.26 16.32
C PRO A 41 -3.31 -10.46 16.47
N PRO A 42 -3.85 -11.69 16.49
CA PRO A 42 -3.06 -12.91 16.70
C PRO A 42 -2.02 -13.15 15.60
N TRP A 43 -2.29 -12.67 14.38
CA TRP A 43 -1.38 -12.78 13.24
C TRP A 43 -0.19 -11.83 13.29
N LEU A 44 -0.21 -10.84 14.17
CA LEU A 44 0.92 -9.93 14.36
C LEU A 44 1.85 -10.55 15.40
N ASP A 45 2.41 -11.71 15.11
CA ASP A 45 3.25 -12.53 15.99
C ASP A 45 4.76 -12.25 15.84
N GLY A 46 5.16 -11.54 14.78
CA GLY A 46 6.57 -11.36 14.40
C GLY A 46 7.15 -12.55 13.63
N GLY A 47 6.33 -13.55 13.29
CA GLY A 47 6.75 -14.80 12.67
C GLY A 47 6.08 -15.05 11.31
N ALA A 48 5.82 -16.32 11.04
CA ALA A 48 5.28 -16.77 9.75
C ALA A 48 3.90 -16.16 9.46
N GLN A 49 3.06 -15.98 10.48
CA GLN A 49 1.73 -15.44 10.27
C GLN A 49 1.79 -13.95 9.91
N GLN A 50 2.67 -13.18 10.55
CA GLN A 50 2.93 -11.80 10.17
C GLN A 50 3.47 -11.70 8.73
N ALA A 51 4.38 -12.60 8.34
CA ALA A 51 4.92 -12.65 6.98
C ALA A 51 3.84 -12.97 5.94
N ARG A 52 2.91 -13.89 6.23
CA ARG A 52 1.77 -14.21 5.36
C ARG A 52 0.88 -12.99 5.12
N VAL A 53 0.50 -12.28 6.19
CA VAL A 53 -0.31 -11.06 6.06
C VAL A 53 0.45 -9.97 5.30
N ALA A 54 1.77 -9.83 5.52
CA ALA A 54 2.61 -8.91 4.75
C ALA A 54 2.56 -9.22 3.25
N ALA A 55 2.64 -10.50 2.89
CA ALA A 55 2.57 -10.96 1.51
C ALA A 55 1.19 -10.70 0.89
N THR A 56 0.11 -10.97 1.62
CA THR A 56 -1.26 -10.64 1.18
C THR A 56 -1.41 -9.15 0.89
N LEU A 57 -1.02 -8.28 1.82
CA LEU A 57 -1.12 -6.83 1.61
C LEU A 57 -0.23 -6.36 0.44
N LYS A 58 0.95 -6.97 0.25
CA LYS A 58 1.82 -6.66 -0.90
C LYS A 58 1.13 -7.02 -2.22
N GLU A 59 0.40 -8.13 -2.25
CA GLU A 59 -0.34 -8.55 -3.42
C GLU A 59 -1.54 -7.64 -3.70
N GLU A 60 -2.29 -7.24 -2.66
CA GLU A 60 -3.36 -6.23 -2.81
C GLU A 60 -2.82 -4.92 -3.41
N VAL A 61 -1.66 -4.44 -2.97
CA VAL A 61 -1.02 -3.24 -3.57
C VAL A 61 -0.75 -3.45 -5.06
N ARG A 62 -0.22 -4.61 -5.46
CA ARG A 62 0.09 -4.93 -6.86
C ARG A 62 -1.17 -4.96 -7.71
N GLN A 63 -2.21 -5.63 -7.22
CA GLN A 63 -3.50 -5.73 -7.88
C GLN A 63 -4.15 -4.35 -8.03
N ALA A 64 -4.18 -3.56 -6.96
CA ALA A 64 -4.71 -2.20 -7.00
C ALA A 64 -3.94 -1.31 -7.98
N ALA A 65 -2.60 -1.42 -8.01
CA ALA A 65 -1.78 -0.68 -8.97
C ALA A 65 -2.03 -1.13 -10.42
N ALA A 66 -2.17 -2.43 -10.67
CA ALA A 66 -2.52 -2.95 -11.99
C ALA A 66 -3.90 -2.47 -12.44
N HIS A 67 -4.90 -2.52 -11.56
CA HIS A 67 -6.24 -2.03 -11.85
C HIS A 67 -6.26 -0.52 -12.13
N ARG A 68 -5.51 0.29 -11.36
CA ARG A 68 -5.37 1.74 -11.63
C ARG A 68 -4.76 2.00 -13.02
N ARG A 69 -3.69 1.26 -13.39
CA ARG A 69 -3.07 1.36 -14.72
C ARG A 69 -4.04 0.97 -15.85
N GLN A 70 -4.77 -0.14 -15.67
CA GLN A 70 -5.76 -0.59 -16.65
C GLN A 70 -6.88 0.45 -16.81
N ARG A 71 -7.40 1.00 -15.71
CA ARG A 71 -8.42 2.06 -15.76
C ARG A 71 -7.90 3.32 -16.43
N ALA A 72 -6.68 3.75 -16.14
CA ALA A 72 -6.07 4.90 -16.82
C ALA A 72 -5.98 4.67 -18.33
N HIS A 73 -5.57 3.47 -18.76
CA HIS A 73 -5.51 3.10 -20.18
C HIS A 73 -6.88 3.14 -20.88
N ILE A 74 -7.97 2.85 -20.17
CA ILE A 74 -9.34 2.92 -20.72
C ILE A 74 -9.82 4.37 -20.80
N LEU A 75 -9.56 5.17 -19.76
CA LEU A 75 -10.08 6.54 -19.64
C LEU A 75 -9.30 7.56 -20.47
N TYR A 76 -8.00 7.32 -20.70
CA TYR A 76 -7.11 8.21 -21.44
C TYR A 76 -6.30 7.43 -22.50
N PRO A 77 -6.93 6.99 -23.60
CA PRO A 77 -6.27 6.14 -24.60
C PRO A 77 -5.15 6.83 -25.39
N GLU A 78 -5.11 8.16 -25.42
CA GLU A 78 -4.22 8.97 -26.28
C GLU A 78 -2.83 9.28 -25.67
N GLU A 79 -2.64 9.17 -24.36
CA GLU A 79 -1.33 9.38 -23.69
C GLU A 79 -0.36 8.19 -23.86
N ARG A 80 -0.59 7.37 -24.89
CA ARG A 80 0.09 6.09 -25.13
C ARG A 80 1.51 6.24 -25.70
N SER A 81 1.93 7.46 -26.03
CA SER A 81 3.14 7.73 -26.84
C SER A 81 4.25 8.50 -26.14
N SER A 82 4.20 8.74 -24.84
CA SER A 82 5.38 9.24 -24.11
C SER A 82 6.03 8.11 -23.33
N PRO A 83 6.97 7.35 -23.93
CA PRO A 83 8.03 6.78 -23.11
C PRO A 83 8.71 7.98 -22.45
N ASN A 84 8.83 7.93 -21.14
CA ASN A 84 9.62 8.89 -20.38
C ASN A 84 11.06 8.87 -20.92
N ALA A 85 11.34 9.70 -21.93
CA ALA A 85 12.67 10.02 -22.38
C ALA A 85 13.23 11.05 -21.41
N SER A 86 13.76 10.56 -20.30
CA SER A 86 14.82 11.25 -19.56
C SER A 86 16.12 10.48 -19.79
N HIS A 87 16.58 10.43 -21.05
CA HIS A 87 18.03 10.38 -21.29
C HIS A 87 18.51 11.80 -21.02
N ASN A 88 19.09 12.01 -19.84
CA ASN A 88 19.95 13.17 -19.64
C ASN A 88 21.33 12.75 -20.15
N ASP A 89 21.59 13.04 -21.42
CA ASP A 89 22.95 13.17 -21.94
C ASP A 89 23.25 14.68 -21.96
N ASP A 90 23.91 15.18 -20.92
CA ASP A 90 24.50 16.52 -20.88
C ASP A 90 26.01 16.36 -20.63
N ASP A 91 26.76 16.77 -21.66
CA ASP A 91 28.18 17.19 -21.82
C ASP A 91 29.23 16.81 -20.74
#